data_AF-A0A3F2RHU8-F1
#
_entry.id   AF-A0A3F2RHU8-F1
#
_cell.length_a   1.000
_cell.length_b   1.000
_cell.length_c   1.000
_cell.angle_alpha   90.00
_cell.angle_beta   90.00
_cell.angle_gamma   90.00
#
_symmetry.space_group_name_H-M   'P 1'
#
loop_
_entity.id
_entity.type
_entity.pdbx_description
1 polymer ?
#
loop_
_entity_poly.entity_id
_entity_poly.type
_entity_poly.pdbx_seq_one_letter_code
_entity_poly.pdbx_strand_id
1 'polypeptide(L)'
;MDVQMEDNGGSSHEEKFRVYNDALVHAATCPESKCEAHNGRCHKVKASIDHFVRCYGPRRKVSAIESCEMCSKIWGLLCFHAKTCQMPLGNRCAVSQCDYLRDKIARKRESDRRELQEAKAKVQVKFEEWPVERRIAQVEADRQQVLQLIADIREAKARQHQVVQAQQQPMISMS
;
A
#
# COMPACT_ATOMS: atom_id res chain seq x y z
N MET A 1 4.29 -21.78 12.77
CA MET A 1 4.14 -20.65 13.70
C MET A 1 3.97 -19.42 12.85
N ASP A 2 2.72 -19.10 12.52
CA ASP A 2 2.36 -17.95 11.69
C ASP A 2 2.65 -16.65 12.46
N VAL A 3 3.66 -15.93 12.01
CA VAL A 3 4.00 -14.61 12.56
C VAL A 3 3.00 -13.62 11.99
N GLN A 4 1.87 -13.44 12.70
CA GLN A 4 0.97 -12.32 12.47
C GLN A 4 1.70 -11.03 12.87
N MET A 5 2.26 -10.34 11.88
CA MET A 5 2.67 -8.95 12.06
C MET A 5 1.41 -8.09 12.15
N GLU A 6 1.14 -7.56 13.34
CA GLU A 6 0.03 -6.62 13.55
C GLU A 6 0.35 -5.29 12.86
N ASP A 7 -0.30 -5.06 11.72
CA ASP A 7 -0.34 -3.82 10.95
C ASP A 7 -1.20 -2.78 11.68
N ASN A 8 -0.68 -2.25 12.79
CA ASN A 8 -1.43 -1.30 13.62
C ASN A 8 -1.41 0.15 13.06
N GLY A 9 -0.88 0.36 11.85
CA GLY A 9 -0.85 1.65 11.15
C GLY A 9 -1.65 1.69 9.85
N GLY A 10 -1.85 0.54 9.19
CA GLY A 10 -2.65 0.42 7.96
C GLY A 10 -4.16 0.51 8.17
N SER A 11 -4.66 0.10 9.35
CA SER A 11 -6.10 0.00 9.65
C SER A 11 -6.87 1.32 9.40
N SER A 12 -6.37 2.46 9.89
CA SER A 12 -7.08 3.75 9.74
C SER A 12 -7.07 4.28 8.30
N HIS A 13 -6.00 4.03 7.54
CA HIS A 13 -5.88 4.50 6.16
C HIS A 13 -6.65 3.59 5.19
N GLU A 14 -6.61 2.29 5.43
CA GLU A 14 -7.38 1.30 4.66
C GLU A 14 -8.88 1.48 4.87
N GLU A 15 -9.32 1.72 6.11
CA GLU A 15 -10.73 1.99 6.42
C GLU A 15 -11.25 3.23 5.68
N LYS A 16 -10.44 4.31 5.63
CA LYS A 16 -10.77 5.49 4.81
C LYS A 16 -10.95 5.10 3.34
N PHE A 17 -10.05 4.30 2.77
CA PHE A 17 -10.20 3.86 1.39
C PHE A 17 -11.42 2.98 1.18
N ARG A 18 -11.79 2.10 2.12
CA ARG A 18 -13.04 1.32 2.03
C ARG A 18 -14.25 2.24 1.91
N VAL A 19 -14.39 3.23 2.80
CA VAL A 19 -15.51 4.19 2.77
C VAL A 19 -15.54 5.00 1.47
N TYR A 20 -14.39 5.47 0.99
CA TYR A 20 -14.31 6.22 -0.26
C TYR A 20 -14.48 5.33 -1.50
N ASN A 21 -14.18 4.04 -1.42
CA ASN A 21 -14.35 3.08 -2.51
C ASN A 21 -15.83 2.85 -2.82
N ASP A 22 -16.69 2.78 -1.80
CA ASP A 22 -18.14 2.67 -2.02
C ASP A 22 -18.68 3.93 -2.73
N ALA A 23 -18.24 5.11 -2.29
CA ALA A 23 -18.59 6.37 -2.94
C ALA A 23 -18.05 6.46 -4.38
N LEU A 24 -16.88 5.87 -4.66
CA LEU A 24 -16.29 5.79 -6.00
C LEU A 24 -17.10 4.92 -6.94
N VAL A 25 -17.53 3.73 -6.49
CA VAL A 25 -18.38 2.84 -7.27
C VAL A 25 -19.70 3.53 -7.60
N HIS A 26 -20.33 4.17 -6.62
CA HIS A 26 -21.54 4.96 -6.86
C HIS A 26 -21.31 6.13 -7.83
N ALA A 27 -20.24 6.91 -7.63
CA ALA A 27 -19.92 8.07 -8.45
C ALA A 27 -19.72 7.70 -9.94
N ALA A 28 -19.20 6.50 -10.23
CA ALA A 28 -18.94 6.04 -11.58
C ALA A 28 -20.20 5.87 -12.46
N THR A 29 -21.36 5.64 -11.84
CA THR A 29 -22.63 5.44 -12.55
C THR A 29 -23.67 6.50 -12.22
N CYS A 30 -23.37 7.40 -11.28
CA CYS A 30 -24.30 8.42 -10.83
C CYS A 30 -24.40 9.57 -11.85
N PRO A 31 -25.60 9.92 -12.36
CA PRO A 31 -25.76 11.05 -13.27
C PRO A 31 -25.86 12.41 -12.54
N GLU A 32 -26.23 12.40 -11.25
CA GLU A 32 -26.55 13.62 -10.50
C GLU A 32 -25.30 14.47 -10.20
N SER A 33 -25.35 15.76 -10.55
CA SER A 33 -24.28 16.72 -10.35
C SER A 33 -24.06 17.09 -8.88
N LYS A 34 -25.16 17.18 -8.11
CA LYS A 34 -25.17 17.53 -6.67
C LYS A 34 -25.73 16.38 -5.85
N CYS A 35 -25.06 15.23 -5.92
CA CYS A 35 -25.50 14.02 -5.25
C CYS A 35 -25.05 14.01 -3.77
N GLU A 36 -26.01 13.94 -2.86
CA GLU A 36 -25.76 13.86 -1.41
C GLU A 36 -25.47 12.43 -0.90
N ALA A 37 -25.48 11.43 -1.78
CA ALA A 37 -25.17 10.05 -1.42
C ALA A 37 -23.76 9.90 -0.79
N HIS A 38 -23.62 8.92 0.10
CA HIS A 38 -22.41 8.66 0.88
C HIS A 38 -21.95 9.88 1.69
N ASN A 39 -22.88 10.66 2.26
CA ASN A 39 -22.61 11.88 3.03
C ASN A 39 -21.93 12.96 2.19
N GLY A 40 -22.45 13.21 0.98
CA GLY A 40 -21.91 14.18 0.02
C GLY A 40 -20.54 13.81 -0.60
N ARG A 41 -20.03 12.60 -0.36
CA ARG A 41 -18.75 12.15 -0.91
C ARG A 41 -18.81 11.91 -2.41
N CYS A 42 -19.96 11.52 -2.96
CA CYS A 42 -20.14 11.29 -4.40
C CYS A 42 -19.65 12.49 -5.22
N HIS A 43 -20.12 13.70 -4.89
CA HIS A 43 -19.71 14.94 -5.57
C HIS A 43 -18.19 15.17 -5.52
N LYS A 44 -17.57 14.98 -4.34
CA LYS A 44 -16.11 15.13 -4.16
C LYS A 44 -15.31 14.14 -4.98
N VAL A 45 -15.78 12.88 -5.04
CA VAL A 45 -15.12 11.83 -5.83
C VAL A 45 -15.22 12.12 -7.32
N LYS A 46 -16.39 12.55 -7.82
CA LYS A 46 -16.54 12.98 -9.23
C LYS A 46 -15.57 14.09 -9.60
N ALA A 47 -15.52 15.16 -8.79
CA ALA A 47 -14.60 16.28 -9.00
C ALA A 47 -13.12 15.82 -9.02
N SER A 48 -12.77 14.85 -8.17
CA SER A 48 -11.41 14.28 -8.12
C SER A 48 -11.08 13.46 -9.38
N ILE A 49 -12.03 12.69 -9.91
CA ILE A 49 -11.89 11.95 -11.18
C ILE A 49 -11.75 12.94 -12.34
N ASP A 50 -12.59 13.97 -12.41
CA ASP A 50 -12.55 14.98 -13.46
C ASP A 50 -11.20 15.70 -13.47
N HIS A 51 -10.71 16.11 -12.29
CA HIS A 51 -9.39 16.68 -12.16
C HIS A 51 -8.31 15.70 -12.62
N PHE A 52 -8.36 14.43 -12.20
CA PHE A 52 -7.37 13.44 -12.60
C PHE A 52 -7.28 13.28 -14.12
N VAL A 53 -8.43 13.18 -14.80
CA VAL A 53 -8.49 13.02 -16.25
C VAL A 53 -7.92 14.26 -16.96
N ARG A 54 -8.25 15.47 -16.48
CA ARG A 54 -7.81 16.73 -17.09
C ARG A 54 -6.37 17.12 -16.75
N CYS A 55 -5.90 16.79 -15.55
CA CYS A 55 -4.56 17.14 -15.06
C CYS A 55 -3.54 16.05 -15.37
N TYR A 56 -3.76 14.82 -14.88
CA TYR A 56 -2.77 13.74 -15.01
C TYR A 56 -2.82 13.06 -16.38
N GLY A 57 -4.03 12.92 -16.96
CA GLY A 57 -4.21 12.27 -18.27
C GLY A 57 -3.22 12.74 -19.35
N PRO A 58 -3.09 14.06 -19.61
CA PRO A 58 -2.15 14.61 -20.59
C PRO A 58 -0.67 14.42 -20.22
N ARG A 59 -0.33 14.52 -18.94
CA ARG A 59 1.07 14.51 -18.47
C ARG A 59 1.61 13.15 -18.04
N ARG A 60 0.80 12.09 -18.06
CA ARG A 60 1.17 10.75 -17.54
C ARG A 60 2.47 10.14 -18.10
N LYS A 61 2.91 10.59 -19.28
CA LYS A 61 4.15 10.12 -19.94
C LYS A 61 5.39 10.93 -19.55
N VAL A 62 5.22 12.15 -19.06
CA VAL A 62 6.29 13.14 -18.87
C VAL A 62 6.45 13.57 -17.42
N SER A 63 5.47 13.30 -16.57
CA SER A 63 5.51 13.72 -15.17
C SER A 63 5.02 12.60 -14.25
N ALA A 64 5.74 12.46 -13.14
CA ALA A 64 5.35 11.60 -12.04
C ALA A 64 3.99 12.02 -11.47
N ILE A 65 3.21 11.06 -10.97
CA ILE A 65 1.85 11.34 -10.51
C ILE A 65 1.84 12.23 -9.26
N GLU A 66 2.87 12.08 -8.44
CA GLU A 66 3.17 12.79 -7.20
C GLU A 66 3.36 14.30 -7.41
N SER A 67 3.58 14.75 -8.66
CA SER A 67 3.67 16.18 -8.97
C SER A 67 2.34 16.93 -8.81
N CYS A 68 1.24 16.24 -8.49
CA CYS A 68 -0.01 16.84 -8.08
C CYS A 68 -0.63 16.04 -6.92
N GLU A 69 -0.83 16.71 -5.79
CA GLU A 69 -1.35 16.08 -4.57
C GLU A 69 -2.75 15.49 -4.77
N MET A 70 -3.64 16.20 -5.48
CA MET A 70 -4.99 15.70 -5.78
C MET A 70 -4.95 14.43 -6.64
N CYS A 71 -4.10 14.41 -7.66
CA CYS A 71 -3.90 13.24 -8.53
C CYS A 71 -3.34 12.05 -7.74
N SER A 72 -2.40 12.28 -6.84
CA SER A 72 -1.82 11.25 -5.99
C SER A 72 -2.88 10.60 -5.08
N LYS A 73 -3.74 11.40 -4.45
CA LYS A 73 -4.83 10.91 -3.57
C LYS A 73 -5.84 10.03 -4.31
N ILE A 74 -6.40 10.52 -5.42
CA ILE A 74 -7.40 9.75 -6.19
C ILE A 74 -6.76 8.52 -6.83
N TRP A 75 -5.49 8.58 -7.23
CA TRP A 75 -4.78 7.41 -7.73
C TRP A 75 -4.63 6.30 -6.69
N GLY A 76 -4.32 6.65 -5.44
CA GLY A 76 -4.30 5.70 -4.34
C GLY A 76 -5.65 4.98 -4.19
N LEU A 77 -6.75 5.74 -4.25
CA LEU A 77 -8.10 5.18 -4.20
C LEU A 77 -8.42 4.29 -5.40
N LEU A 78 -8.05 4.69 -6.62
CA LEU A 78 -8.23 3.88 -7.84
C LEU A 78 -7.44 2.57 -7.78
N CYS A 79 -6.20 2.62 -7.25
CA CYS A 79 -5.39 1.42 -7.04
C CYS A 79 -6.00 0.51 -5.97
N PHE A 80 -6.53 1.08 -4.88
CA PHE A 80 -7.25 0.32 -3.86
C PHE A 80 -8.47 -0.38 -4.47
N HIS A 81 -9.31 0.35 -5.21
CA HIS A 81 -10.44 -0.21 -5.93
C HIS A 81 -10.02 -1.37 -6.83
N ALA A 82 -9.01 -1.17 -7.69
CA ALA A 82 -8.55 -2.22 -8.61
C ALA A 82 -8.05 -3.48 -7.89
N LYS A 83 -7.48 -3.36 -6.68
CA LYS A 83 -7.06 -4.51 -5.86
C LYS A 83 -8.23 -5.27 -5.26
N THR A 84 -9.32 -4.60 -4.94
CA THR A 84 -10.50 -5.16 -4.24
C THR A 84 -11.70 -5.38 -5.15
N CYS A 85 -11.61 -4.95 -6.41
CA CYS A 85 -12.68 -5.08 -7.39
C CYS A 85 -12.97 -6.56 -7.68
N GLN A 86 -14.21 -6.96 -7.41
CA GLN A 86 -14.70 -8.33 -7.60
C GLN A 86 -15.33 -8.55 -8.99
N MET A 87 -15.29 -7.55 -9.87
CA MET A 87 -15.84 -7.70 -11.22
C MET A 87 -15.16 -8.87 -11.94
N PRO A 88 -15.93 -9.81 -12.52
CA PRO A 88 -15.35 -10.95 -13.24
C PRO A 88 -14.38 -10.52 -14.33
N LEU A 89 -13.34 -11.33 -14.56
CA LEU A 89 -12.43 -11.12 -15.68
C LEU A 89 -13.22 -11.22 -17.00
N GLY A 90 -13.09 -10.22 -17.86
CA GLY A 90 -13.86 -10.10 -19.11
C GLY A 90 -15.03 -9.11 -19.06
N ASN A 91 -15.46 -8.72 -17.86
CA ASN A 91 -16.45 -7.65 -17.68
C ASN A 91 -15.76 -6.32 -17.42
N ARG A 92 -16.29 -5.23 -18.00
CA ARG A 92 -15.77 -3.87 -17.78
C ARG A 92 -16.31 -3.30 -16.48
N CYS A 93 -15.41 -2.82 -15.63
CA CYS A 93 -15.81 -2.07 -14.45
C CYS A 93 -16.21 -0.64 -14.84
N ALA A 94 -17.27 -0.10 -14.22
CA ALA A 94 -17.70 1.29 -14.45
C ALA A 94 -16.68 2.31 -13.91
N VAL A 95 -15.86 1.94 -12.92
CA VAL A 95 -14.86 2.82 -12.32
C VAL A 95 -13.73 3.08 -13.33
N SER A 96 -13.48 4.37 -13.59
CA SER A 96 -12.43 4.83 -14.49
C SER A 96 -11.08 4.18 -14.21
N GLN A 97 -10.42 3.66 -15.26
CA GLN A 97 -9.10 2.99 -15.21
C GLN A 97 -9.01 1.72 -14.37
N CYS A 98 -10.10 1.20 -13.80
CA CYS A 98 -10.05 -0.02 -13.00
C CYS A 98 -9.48 -1.20 -13.81
N ASP A 99 -9.99 -1.44 -15.01
CA ASP A 99 -9.53 -2.55 -15.86
C ASP A 99 -8.03 -2.44 -16.20
N TYR A 100 -7.57 -1.24 -16.57
CA TYR A 100 -6.15 -0.97 -16.82
C TYR A 100 -5.28 -1.24 -15.58
N LEU A 101 -5.74 -0.80 -14.42
CA LEU A 101 -5.02 -0.98 -13.15
C LEU A 101 -4.99 -2.45 -12.72
N ARG A 102 -6.10 -3.18 -12.87
CA ARG A 102 -6.16 -4.62 -12.59
C ARG A 102 -5.14 -5.38 -13.41
N ASP A 103 -5.08 -5.13 -14.71
CA ASP A 103 -4.10 -5.74 -15.60
C ASP A 103 -2.67 -5.38 -15.21
N LYS A 104 -2.41 -4.11 -14.89
CA LYS A 104 -1.09 -3.64 -14.48
C LYS A 104 -0.64 -4.27 -13.17
N ILE A 105 -1.55 -4.39 -12.19
CA ILE A 105 -1.31 -5.05 -10.91
C ILE A 105 -1.04 -6.54 -11.12
N ALA A 106 -1.82 -7.22 -11.95
CA ALA A 106 -1.61 -8.64 -12.26
C ALA A 106 -0.24 -8.88 -12.91
N ARG A 107 0.12 -8.08 -13.92
CA ARG A 107 1.44 -8.15 -14.58
C ARG A 107 2.58 -7.87 -13.60
N LYS A 108 2.42 -6.88 -12.74
CA LYS A 108 3.42 -6.57 -11.71
C LYS A 108 3.60 -7.75 -10.74
N ARG A 109 2.51 -8.32 -10.22
CA ARG A 109 2.55 -9.49 -9.34
C ARG A 109 3.26 -10.68 -9.99
N GLU A 110 3.04 -10.89 -11.29
CA GLU A 110 3.73 -11.93 -12.03
C GLU A 110 5.23 -11.67 -12.15
N SER A 111 5.63 -10.45 -12.52
CA SER A 111 7.06 -10.07 -12.58
C SER A 111 7.74 -10.23 -11.22
N ASP A 112 7.12 -9.67 -10.17
CA ASP A 112 7.65 -9.71 -8.80
C ASP A 112 7.82 -11.18 -8.33
N ARG A 113 6.88 -12.07 -8.68
CA ARG A 113 6.96 -13.51 -8.39
C ARG A 113 8.12 -14.19 -9.10
N ARG A 114 8.29 -13.91 -10.40
CA ARG A 114 9.37 -14.47 -11.22
C ARG A 114 10.74 -14.00 -10.70
N GLU A 115 10.89 -12.71 -10.43
CA GLU A 115 12.13 -12.14 -9.88
C GLU A 115 12.48 -12.76 -8.53
N LEU A 116 11.49 -12.96 -7.65
CA LEU A 116 11.69 -13.65 -6.38
C LEU A 116 12.14 -15.11 -6.58
N GLN A 117 11.55 -15.83 -7.53
CA GLN A 117 11.93 -17.22 -7.82
C GLN A 117 13.35 -17.31 -8.38
N GLU A 118 13.72 -16.41 -9.30
CA GLU A 118 15.08 -16.32 -9.83
C GLU A 118 16.11 -15.98 -8.75
N ALA A 119 15.80 -15.04 -7.85
CA ALA A 119 16.66 -14.70 -6.74
C ALA A 119 16.87 -15.90 -5.80
N LYS A 120 15.79 -16.62 -5.46
CA LYS A 120 15.87 -17.86 -4.67
C LYS A 120 16.74 -18.93 -5.33
N ALA A 121 16.55 -19.16 -6.63
CA ALA A 121 17.34 -20.13 -7.38
C ALA A 121 18.83 -19.75 -7.40
N LYS A 122 19.16 -18.47 -7.63
CA LYS A 122 20.54 -17.97 -7.60
C LYS A 122 21.21 -18.15 -6.24
N VAL A 123 20.47 -17.92 -5.14
CA VAL A 123 20.99 -18.15 -3.79
C VAL A 123 21.21 -19.64 -3.53
N GLN A 124 20.27 -20.49 -3.93
CA GLN A 124 20.37 -21.94 -3.77
C GLN A 124 21.61 -22.51 -4.47
N VAL A 125 21.81 -22.16 -5.75
CA VAL A 125 22.97 -22.61 -6.53
C VAL A 125 24.28 -22.17 -5.87
N LYS A 126 24.39 -20.89 -5.45
CA LYS A 126 25.58 -20.39 -4.75
C LYS A 126 25.84 -21.17 -3.46
N PHE A 127 24.80 -21.49 -2.71
CA PHE A 127 24.94 -22.23 -1.46
C PHE A 127 25.48 -23.64 -1.70
N GLU A 128 25.00 -24.34 -2.73
CA GLU A 128 25.47 -25.68 -3.10
C GLU A 128 26.92 -25.68 -3.58
N GLU A 129 27.33 -24.68 -4.36
CA GLU A 129 28.70 -24.54 -4.89
C GLU A 129 29.74 -24.20 -3.82
N TRP A 130 29.33 -23.59 -2.70
CA TRP A 130 30.28 -23.13 -1.68
C TRP A 130 30.87 -24.28 -0.86
N PRO A 131 32.16 -24.19 -0.47
CA PRO A 131 32.72 -25.07 0.54
C PRO A 131 31.91 -25.00 1.85
N VAL A 132 31.92 -26.10 2.62
CA VAL A 132 31.13 -26.23 3.86
C VAL A 132 31.46 -25.10 4.84
N GLU A 133 32.74 -24.76 4.97
CA GLU A 133 33.25 -23.73 5.87
C GLU A 133 32.66 -22.35 5.53
N ARG A 134 32.58 -22.04 4.23
CA ARG A 134 31.99 -20.78 3.76
C ARG A 134 30.49 -20.73 4.02
N ARG A 135 29.77 -21.85 3.85
CA ARG A 135 28.35 -21.93 4.21
C ARG A 135 28.11 -21.69 5.70
N ILE A 136 28.90 -22.33 6.56
CA ILE A 136 28.81 -22.15 8.02
C ILE A 136 29.05 -20.69 8.39
N ALA A 137 30.12 -20.08 7.87
CA ALA A 137 30.43 -18.67 8.12
C ALA A 137 29.30 -17.73 7.67
N GLN A 138 28.67 -17.99 6.52
CA GLN A 138 27.53 -17.20 6.05
C GLN A 138 26.30 -17.34 6.97
N VAL A 139 25.96 -18.56 7.37
CA VAL A 139 24.82 -18.82 8.27
C VAL A 139 25.04 -18.16 9.63
N GLU A 140 26.27 -18.19 10.15
CA GLU A 140 26.61 -17.51 11.39
C GLU A 140 26.51 -15.98 11.28
N ALA A 141 27.00 -15.40 10.17
CA ALA A 141 26.87 -13.97 9.90
C ALA A 141 25.39 -13.55 9.75
N ASP A 142 24.60 -14.29 8.98
CA ASP A 142 23.17 -14.04 8.81
C ASP A 142 22.42 -14.11 10.15
N ARG A 143 22.77 -15.11 10.98
CA ARG A 143 22.23 -15.24 12.34
C ARG A 143 22.54 -14.02 13.19
N GLN A 144 23.77 -13.53 13.18
CA GLN A 144 24.16 -12.31 13.92
C GLN A 144 23.40 -11.08 13.42
N GLN A 145 23.24 -10.94 12.10
CA GLN A 145 22.50 -9.84 11.50
C GLN A 145 21.02 -9.86 11.91
N VAL A 146 20.37 -11.03 11.90
CA VAL A 146 18.97 -11.19 12.35
C VAL A 146 18.84 -10.85 13.84
N LEU A 147 19.77 -11.29 14.68
CA LEU A 147 19.76 -10.96 16.11
C LEU A 147 19.91 -9.45 16.35
N GLN A 148 20.79 -8.79 15.60
CA GLN A 148 20.95 -7.34 15.66
C GLN A 148 19.66 -6.62 15.26
N LEU A 149 19.04 -7.02 14.14
CA LEU A 149 17.77 -6.45 13.69
C LEU A 149 16.66 -6.62 14.75
N ILE A 150 16.58 -7.78 15.41
CA ILE A 150 15.63 -8.02 16.49
C ILE A 150 15.90 -7.08 17.67
N ALA A 151 17.17 -6.85 18.04
CA ALA A 151 17.54 -5.91 19.08
C ALA A 151 17.10 -4.48 18.73
N ASP A 152 17.39 -4.03 17.51
CA ASP A 152 17.04 -2.69 17.02
C ASP A 152 15.51 -2.47 17.03
N ILE A 153 14.74 -3.47 16.58
CA ILE A 153 13.27 -3.42 16.61
C ILE A 153 12.76 -3.30 18.05
N ARG A 154 13.32 -4.06 19.00
CA ARG A 154 12.92 -4.00 20.41
C ARG A 154 13.24 -2.63 21.01
N GLU A 155 14.41 -2.09 20.71
CA GLU A 155 14.82 -0.77 21.19
C GLU A 155 13.93 0.34 20.61
N ALA A 156 13.61 0.27 19.31
CA ALA A 156 12.70 1.20 18.66
C ALA A 156 11.29 1.15 19.29
N LYS A 157 10.77 -0.05 19.55
CA LYS A 157 9.48 -0.22 20.25
C LYS A 157 9.52 0.33 21.67
N ALA A 158 10.62 0.13 22.40
CA ALA A 158 10.77 0.66 23.76
C ALA A 158 10.76 2.20 23.76
N ARG A 159 11.51 2.83 22.84
CA ARG A 159 11.50 4.29 22.65
C ARG A 159 10.09 4.80 22.30
N GLN A 160 9.39 4.13 21.39
CA GLN A 160 8.03 4.51 21.02
C GLN A 160 7.06 4.45 22.22
N HIS A 161 7.14 3.41 23.06
CA HIS A 161 6.34 3.32 24.29
C HIS A 161 6.67 4.42 25.30
N GLN A 162 7.94 4.77 25.47
CA GLN A 162 8.35 5.86 26.36
C GLN A 162 7.83 7.23 25.89
N VAL A 163 7.88 7.49 24.57
CA VAL A 163 7.33 8.74 23.99
C VAL A 163 5.81 8.82 24.18
N VAL A 164 5.10 7.70 23.99
CA VAL A 164 3.65 7.65 24.20
C VAL A 164 3.28 7.81 25.68
N GLN A 165 4.06 7.25 26.62
CA GLN A 165 3.84 7.44 28.06
C GLN A 165 4.15 8.87 28.52
N ALA A 166 5.20 9.50 28.00
CA ALA A 166 5.55 10.89 28.32
C ALA A 166 4.49 11.90 27.85
N GLN A 167 3.79 11.61 26.74
CA GLN A 167 2.71 12.45 26.21
C GLN A 167 1.38 12.28 26.96
N GLN A 168 1.23 11.24 27.80
CA GLN A 168 0.00 10.95 28.55
C GLN A 168 0.05 11.39 30.02
N GLN A 169 1.14 12.01 30.50
CA GLN A 169 1.16 12.59 31.85
C GLN A 169 0.35 13.89 31.89
N PRO A 170 -0.79 13.95 32.61
CA PRO A 170 -1.50 15.21 32.82
C PRO A 170 -0.67 16.06 33.77
N MET A 171 -0.49 17.32 33.40
CA MET A 171 0.19 18.33 34.22
C MET A 171 -0.66 18.54 35.47
N ILE A 172 -0.29 17.88 36.58
CA ILE A 172 -0.93 18.11 37.88
C ILE A 172 -0.42 19.47 38.34
N SER A 173 -1.24 20.50 38.11
CA SER A 173 -1.01 21.86 38.55
C SER A 173 -0.92 21.88 40.07
N MET A 174 0.23 22.35 40.59
CA MET A 174 0.41 22.59 42.02
C MET A 174 -0.44 23.79 42.44
N SER A 175 -1.28 23.58 43.45
CA SER A 175 -1.94 24.63 44.23
C SER A 175 -1.02 25.16 45.33
#